data_AF-A0A6A0A5U4-F1
#
_entry.id   AF-A0A6A0A5U4-F1
#
_cell.length_a   1.000
_cell.length_b   1.000
_cell.length_c   1.000
_cell.angle_alpha   90.00
_cell.angle_beta   90.00
_cell.angle_gamma   90.00
#
_symmetry.space_group_name_H-M   'P 1'
#
loop_
_entity.id
_entity.type
_entity.pdbx_description
1 polymer ?
#
loop_
_entity_poly.entity_id
_entity_poly.type
_entity_poly.pdbx_seq_one_letter_code
_entity_poly.pdbx_strand_id
1 'polypeptide(L)'
;MGLQPASCVVALPMHTPVEVEGCRVTLVEANHCPGAVMLVVEVVRGRTPSGPHFILHTGDFRWADWMAAQVLSATGGVGIDTLFLDTTYCMPRYTFPPQVWVTPAKRRVLELLALPADDLALLTHSPADAQLHVSNWGLRPDKLRDRFLQGAGE
;
A
#
# COMPACT_ATOMS: atom_id res chain seq x y z
N MET A 1 15.11 -17.47 33.29
CA MET A 1 15.74 -16.23 32.78
C MET A 1 15.00 -15.88 31.50
N GLY A 2 13.91 -15.10 31.61
CA GLY A 2 13.07 -14.75 30.45
C GLY A 2 13.56 -13.44 29.86
N LEU A 3 13.65 -13.37 28.52
CA LEU A 3 13.88 -12.11 27.82
C LEU A 3 12.79 -11.12 28.25
N GLN A 4 13.16 -10.00 28.86
CA GLN A 4 12.24 -8.90 29.05
C GLN A 4 12.14 -8.16 27.71
N PRO A 5 10.97 -8.15 27.03
CA PRO A 5 10.86 -7.60 25.68
C PRO A 5 11.33 -6.15 25.60
N ALA A 6 11.09 -5.37 26.65
CA ALA A 6 11.46 -3.96 26.72
C ALA A 6 12.99 -3.71 26.67
N SER A 7 13.83 -4.69 27.05
CA SER A 7 15.28 -4.56 26.96
C SER A 7 15.87 -5.04 25.63
N CYS A 8 15.05 -5.63 24.75
CA CYS A 8 15.52 -6.29 23.52
C CYS A 8 14.81 -5.78 22.26
N VAL A 9 13.67 -5.09 22.39
CA VAL A 9 12.91 -4.53 21.27
C VAL A 9 13.11 -3.03 21.21
N VAL A 10 13.65 -2.55 20.10
CA VAL A 10 13.83 -1.13 19.82
C VAL A 10 13.01 -0.78 18.58
N ALA A 11 11.99 0.06 18.75
CA ALA A 11 11.20 0.57 17.63
C ALA A 11 11.98 1.65 16.88
N LEU A 12 11.94 1.63 15.55
CA LEU A 12 12.54 2.66 14.71
C LEU A 12 11.44 3.58 14.15
N PRO A 13 11.71 4.88 14.00
CA PRO A 13 10.79 5.82 13.36
C PRO A 13 10.64 5.57 11.85
N MET A 14 9.45 5.83 11.33
CA MET A 14 9.20 5.81 9.88
C MET A 14 9.91 6.97 9.18
N HIS A 15 10.37 6.72 7.95
CA HIS A 15 10.97 7.70 7.03
C HIS A 15 12.16 8.50 7.57
N THR A 16 12.73 8.05 8.69
CA THR A 16 13.84 8.72 9.37
C THR A 16 15.00 7.75 9.41
N PRO A 17 16.16 8.11 8.82
CA PRO A 17 17.31 7.23 8.84
C PRO A 17 17.87 7.04 10.26
N VAL A 18 18.10 5.79 10.65
CA VAL A 18 18.70 5.41 11.94
C VAL A 18 19.94 4.58 11.71
N GLU A 19 21.00 4.85 12.48
CA GLU A 19 22.22 4.03 12.44
C GLU A 19 22.04 2.74 13.25
N VAL A 20 22.30 1.61 12.61
CA VAL A 20 22.26 0.27 13.19
C VAL A 20 23.51 -0.48 12.73
N GLU A 21 24.40 -0.80 13.67
CA GLU A 21 25.60 -1.63 13.43
C GLU A 21 26.47 -1.19 12.22
N GLY A 22 26.59 0.13 12.01
CA GLY A 22 27.38 0.70 10.91
C GLY A 22 26.66 0.77 9.56
N CYS A 23 25.35 0.52 9.53
CA CYS A 23 24.48 0.78 8.40
C CYS A 23 23.48 1.90 8.75
N ARG A 24 23.04 2.67 7.76
CA ARG A 24 21.92 3.60 7.93
C ARG A 24 20.66 2.95 7.38
N VAL A 25 19.67 2.74 8.24
CA VAL A 25 18.41 2.04 7.94
C VAL A 25 17.26 3.04 7.97
N THR A 26 16.46 3.06 6.91
CA THR A 26 15.26 3.88 6.79
C THR A 26 14.05 2.97 6.57
N LEU A 27 13.01 3.14 7.39
CA LEU A 27 11.76 2.40 7.23
C LEU A 27 10.83 3.11 6.24
N VAL A 28 10.20 2.33 5.36
CA VAL A 28 9.19 2.78 4.40
C VAL A 28 7.98 1.85 4.44
N GLU A 29 6.79 2.37 4.17
CA GLU A 29 5.54 1.61 4.26
C GLU A 29 5.53 0.43 3.29
N ALA A 30 5.17 -0.78 3.74
CA ALA A 30 5.09 -1.97 2.86
C ALA A 30 3.70 -2.20 2.25
N ASN A 31 2.66 -1.51 2.74
CA ASN A 31 1.29 -1.67 2.25
C ASN A 31 0.78 -3.14 2.31
N HIS A 32 1.23 -3.90 3.31
CA HIS A 32 0.83 -5.30 3.50
C HIS A 32 -0.15 -5.47 4.67
N CYS A 33 0.22 -4.97 5.85
CA CYS A 33 -0.62 -4.95 7.05
C CYS A 33 -0.15 -3.83 8.01
N PRO A 34 -0.90 -3.53 9.09
CA PRO A 34 -0.49 -2.51 10.05
C PRO A 34 0.90 -2.80 10.65
N GLY A 35 1.82 -1.85 10.50
CA GLY A 35 3.20 -1.96 10.98
C GLY A 35 4.17 -2.70 10.04
N ALA A 36 3.72 -3.15 8.87
CA ALA A 36 4.60 -3.75 7.87
C ALA A 36 5.46 -2.68 7.17
N VAL A 37 6.76 -2.94 7.07
CA VAL A 37 7.74 -1.98 6.53
C VAL A 37 8.68 -2.65 5.55
N MET A 38 9.06 -1.91 4.51
CA MET A 38 10.26 -2.18 3.73
C MET A 38 11.46 -1.51 4.42
N LEU A 39 12.64 -2.10 4.27
CA LEU A 39 13.90 -1.57 4.80
C LEU A 39 14.77 -1.05 3.66
N VAL A 40 15.09 0.25 3.68
CA VAL A 40 16.14 0.84 2.83
C VAL A 40 17.41 0.93 3.67
N VAL A 41 18.43 0.18 3.28
CA VAL A 41 19.70 0.07 4.01
C VAL A 41 20.82 0.66 3.17
N GLU A 42 21.41 1.76 3.64
CA GLU A 42 22.66 2.30 3.12
C GLU A 42 23.82 1.66 3.89
N VAL A 43 24.71 0.96 3.18
CA VAL A 43 25.95 0.45 3.74
C VAL A 43 26.97 1.60 3.79
N VAL A 44 27.32 2.04 5.00
CA VAL A 44 28.19 3.22 5.21
C VAL A 44 29.64 2.91 4.78
N ARG A 45 30.30 3.91 4.17
CA ARG A 45 31.65 3.83 3.57
C ARG A 45 32.69 3.18 4.50
N GLY A 46 33.53 2.32 3.90
CA GLY A 46 34.54 1.49 4.60
C GLY A 46 34.36 0.00 4.32
N ARG A 47 33.18 -0.42 3.83
CA ARG A 47 32.88 -1.79 3.37
C ARG A 47 32.70 -1.93 1.84
N THR A 48 32.69 -0.82 1.09
CA THR A 48 32.55 -0.81 -0.37
C THR A 48 33.55 0.17 -1.03
N PRO A 49 34.21 -0.18 -2.15
CA PRO A 49 35.20 0.70 -2.79
C PRO A 49 34.63 1.87 -3.62
N SER A 50 33.34 1.85 -3.96
CA SER A 50 32.78 2.59 -5.11
C SER A 50 31.69 3.64 -4.79
N GLY A 51 31.35 3.86 -3.53
CA GLY A 51 30.28 4.80 -3.14
C GLY A 51 29.29 4.20 -2.14
N PRO A 52 28.20 4.92 -1.80
CA PRO A 52 27.12 4.34 -1.00
C PRO A 52 26.50 3.16 -1.75
N HIS A 53 26.24 2.06 -1.04
CA HIS A 53 25.58 0.86 -1.57
C HIS A 53 24.23 0.71 -0.88
N PHE A 54 23.14 0.74 -1.66
CA PHE A 54 21.78 0.69 -1.16
C PHE A 54 21.14 -0.68 -1.38
N ILE A 55 20.58 -1.22 -0.31
CA ILE A 55 19.79 -2.46 -0.32
C ILE A 55 18.35 -2.11 0.01
N LEU A 56 17.40 -2.60 -0.80
CA LEU A 56 15.97 -2.58 -0.45
C LEU A 56 15.53 -4.01 -0.11
N HIS A 57 15.02 -4.20 1.10
CA HIS A 57 14.33 -5.43 1.49
C HIS A 57 12.85 -5.13 1.63
N THR A 58 12.01 -5.75 0.79
CA THR A 58 10.58 -5.43 0.79
C THR A 58 9.84 -5.98 2.01
N GLY A 59 10.33 -7.08 2.58
CA GLY A 59 9.46 -7.94 3.40
C GLY A 59 8.27 -8.40 2.55
N ASP A 60 7.16 -8.77 3.18
CA ASP A 60 5.90 -8.96 2.46
C ASP A 60 5.31 -7.57 2.17
N PHE A 61 4.98 -7.31 0.90
CA PHE A 61 4.55 -5.98 0.46
C PHE A 61 3.50 -6.04 -0.64
N ARG A 62 2.79 -4.92 -0.85
CA ARG A 62 1.94 -4.73 -2.02
C ARG A 62 2.26 -3.41 -2.68
N TRP A 63 2.99 -3.47 -3.80
CA TRP A 63 3.44 -2.27 -4.50
C TRP A 63 2.29 -1.33 -4.90
N ALA A 64 2.53 -0.03 -4.75
CA ALA A 64 1.70 1.07 -5.24
C ALA A 64 2.60 2.23 -5.69
N ASP A 65 2.17 3.00 -6.70
CA ASP A 65 3.03 4.00 -7.37
C ASP A 65 3.63 5.06 -6.43
N TRP A 66 2.92 5.43 -5.36
CA TRP A 66 3.41 6.40 -4.36
C TRP A 66 4.65 5.91 -3.60
N MET A 67 4.87 4.59 -3.52
CA MET A 67 6.00 3.99 -2.80
C MET A 67 7.34 4.35 -3.46
N ALA A 68 7.34 4.58 -4.79
CA ALA A 68 8.54 4.97 -5.53
C ALA A 68 9.16 6.27 -4.99
N ALA A 69 8.32 7.28 -4.72
CA ALA A 69 8.78 8.55 -4.17
C ALA A 69 9.40 8.40 -2.78
N GLN A 70 8.85 7.50 -1.96
CA GLN A 70 9.39 7.25 -0.62
C GLN A 70 10.74 6.55 -0.65
N VAL A 71 10.89 5.51 -1.49
CA VAL A 71 12.17 4.81 -1.69
C VAL A 71 13.22 5.78 -2.24
N LEU A 72 12.86 6.59 -3.25
CA LEU A 72 13.77 7.58 -3.84
C LEU A 72 14.20 8.64 -2.83
N SER A 73 13.29 9.08 -1.96
CA SER A 73 13.64 10.01 -0.89
C SER A 73 14.59 9.37 0.13
N ALA A 74 14.41 8.09 0.47
CA ALA A 74 15.25 7.38 1.43
C ALA A 74 16.68 7.14 0.92
N THR A 75 16.89 7.09 -0.39
CA THR A 75 18.21 6.95 -1.03
C THR A 75 18.83 8.30 -1.42
N GLY A 76 18.18 9.43 -1.14
CA GLY A 76 18.65 10.75 -1.58
C GLY A 76 18.67 10.90 -3.10
N GLY A 77 17.79 10.19 -3.82
CA GLY A 77 17.71 10.23 -5.28
C GLY A 77 18.58 9.20 -6.00
N VAL A 78 19.29 8.34 -5.25
CA VAL A 78 20.17 7.31 -5.82
C VAL A 78 19.38 6.01 -6.08
N GLY A 79 19.85 5.20 -7.02
CA GLY A 79 19.27 3.88 -7.30
C GLY A 79 19.49 2.87 -6.16
N ILE A 80 18.80 1.73 -6.26
CA ILE A 80 19.01 0.56 -5.39
C ILE A 80 19.96 -0.41 -6.08
N ASP A 81 21.01 -0.84 -5.38
CA ASP A 81 22.00 -1.79 -5.91
C ASP A 81 21.58 -3.24 -5.70
N THR A 82 20.83 -3.53 -4.64
CA THR A 82 20.39 -4.89 -4.32
C THR A 82 18.95 -4.89 -3.84
N LEU A 83 18.13 -5.75 -4.42
CA LEU A 83 16.72 -5.90 -4.09
C LEU A 83 16.44 -7.31 -3.56
N PHE A 84 15.98 -7.39 -2.31
CA PHE A 84 15.36 -8.59 -1.75
C PHE A 84 13.84 -8.44 -1.90
N LEU A 85 13.30 -9.10 -2.91
CA LEU A 85 11.92 -8.95 -3.37
C LEU A 85 11.02 -10.06 -2.84
N ASP A 86 9.86 -9.69 -2.30
CA ASP A 86 8.74 -10.61 -2.13
C ASP A 86 8.19 -11.04 -3.49
N THR A 87 8.24 -12.34 -3.73
CA THR A 87 7.91 -12.98 -5.00
C THR A 87 6.62 -13.80 -4.94
N THR A 88 5.81 -13.63 -3.90
CA THR A 88 4.57 -14.40 -3.65
C THR A 88 3.69 -14.53 -4.90
N TYR A 89 3.56 -13.45 -5.68
CA TYR A 89 2.77 -13.40 -6.91
C TYR A 89 3.59 -13.10 -8.18
N CYS A 90 4.88 -13.44 -8.20
CA CYS A 90 5.80 -13.16 -9.32
C CYS A 90 5.60 -14.10 -10.53
N MET A 91 4.35 -14.35 -10.94
CA MET A 91 4.01 -15.09 -12.15
C MET A 91 2.82 -14.43 -12.88
N PRO A 92 2.83 -14.35 -14.23
CA PRO A 92 1.81 -13.63 -14.99
C PRO A 92 0.37 -14.15 -14.80
N ARG A 93 0.20 -15.39 -14.35
CA ARG A 93 -1.12 -15.97 -14.05
C ARG A 93 -1.81 -15.29 -12.85
N TYR A 94 -1.05 -14.59 -12.02
CA TYR A 94 -1.57 -13.88 -10.86
C TYR A 94 -1.94 -12.44 -11.26
N THR A 95 -3.12 -12.27 -11.84
CA THR A 95 -3.74 -10.97 -12.06
C THR A 95 -4.84 -10.78 -11.03
N PHE A 96 -4.66 -9.78 -10.16
CA PHE A 96 -5.67 -9.42 -9.17
C PHE A 96 -6.34 -8.12 -9.61
N PRO A 97 -7.67 -8.08 -9.65
CA PRO A 97 -8.36 -6.85 -9.96
C PRO A 97 -8.21 -5.84 -8.80
N PRO A 98 -8.18 -4.53 -9.09
CA PRO A 98 -8.00 -3.51 -8.07
C PRO A 98 -9.19 -3.44 -7.13
N GLN A 99 -8.92 -3.24 -5.84
CA GLN A 99 -9.97 -3.12 -4.82
C GLN A 99 -10.55 -1.70 -4.83
N VAL A 100 -11.85 -1.58 -5.05
CA VAL A 100 -12.59 -0.32 -5.13
C VAL A 100 -13.36 -0.10 -3.82
N TRP A 101 -13.12 1.02 -3.16
CA TRP A 101 -13.89 1.34 -1.96
C TRP A 101 -15.35 1.63 -2.31
N VAL A 102 -16.27 1.01 -1.58
CA VAL A 102 -17.70 1.27 -1.68
C VAL A 102 -18.29 1.45 -0.29
N THR A 103 -19.23 2.38 -0.14
CA THR A 103 -19.99 2.46 1.11
C THR A 103 -20.94 1.26 1.23
N PRO A 104 -21.28 0.81 2.45
CA PRO A 104 -22.23 -0.30 2.64
C PRO A 104 -23.57 -0.07 1.90
N ALA A 105 -24.05 1.17 1.89
CA ALA A 105 -25.28 1.56 1.18
C ALA A 105 -25.16 1.37 -0.34
N LYS A 106 -24.05 1.79 -0.96
CA LYS A 106 -23.82 1.60 -2.40
C LYS A 106 -23.68 0.13 -2.75
N ARG A 107 -22.98 -0.66 -1.94
CA ARG A 107 -22.85 -2.11 -2.17
C ARG A 107 -24.20 -2.81 -2.16
N ARG A 108 -25.06 -2.45 -1.20
CA ARG A 108 -26.40 -3.01 -1.11
C ARG A 108 -27.23 -2.74 -2.36
N VAL A 109 -27.13 -1.54 -2.93
CA VAL A 109 -27.79 -1.21 -4.21
C VAL A 109 -27.23 -2.07 -5.34
N LEU A 110 -25.91 -2.22 -5.45
CA LEU A 110 -25.29 -3.04 -6.50
C LEU A 110 -25.68 -4.53 -6.40
N GLU A 111 -25.81 -5.07 -5.19
CA GLU A 111 -26.34 -6.42 -4.95
C GLU A 111 -27.80 -6.55 -5.43
N LEU A 112 -28.65 -5.56 -5.14
CA LEU A 112 -30.05 -5.54 -5.58
C LEU A 112 -30.18 -5.43 -7.11
N LEU A 113 -29.23 -4.75 -7.75
CA LEU A 113 -29.12 -4.68 -9.22
C LEU A 113 -28.51 -5.96 -9.83
N ALA A 114 -28.26 -6.99 -9.00
CA ALA A 114 -27.72 -8.28 -9.42
C ALA A 114 -26.38 -8.17 -10.17
N LEU A 115 -25.51 -7.29 -9.70
CA LEU A 115 -24.15 -7.18 -10.25
C LEU A 115 -23.46 -8.56 -10.17
N PRO A 116 -22.73 -9.00 -11.23
CA PRO A 116 -22.02 -10.27 -11.23
C PRO A 116 -21.13 -10.45 -10.00
N ALA A 117 -21.03 -11.69 -9.51
CA ALA A 117 -20.24 -11.99 -8.31
C ALA A 117 -18.76 -11.58 -8.47
N ASP A 118 -18.22 -11.75 -9.67
CA ASP A 118 -16.85 -11.37 -10.02
C ASP A 118 -16.63 -9.84 -9.89
N ASP A 119 -17.64 -9.04 -10.24
CA ASP A 119 -17.60 -7.59 -10.13
C ASP A 119 -17.79 -7.12 -8.67
N LEU A 120 -18.62 -7.80 -7.88
CA LEU A 120 -18.79 -7.53 -6.45
C LEU A 120 -17.55 -7.87 -5.62
N ALA A 121 -16.75 -8.85 -6.08
CA ALA A 121 -15.48 -9.24 -5.47
C ALA A 121 -14.42 -8.14 -5.56
N LEU A 122 -14.61 -7.16 -6.45
CA LEU A 122 -13.71 -6.00 -6.60
C LEU A 122 -13.96 -4.94 -5.52
N LEU A 123 -15.05 -5.03 -4.77
CA LEU A 123 -15.48 -3.99 -3.85
C LEU A 123 -15.00 -4.27 -2.42
N THR A 124 -14.36 -3.29 -1.78
CA THR A 124 -13.99 -3.33 -0.35
C THR A 124 -14.77 -2.30 0.47
N HIS A 125 -15.07 -2.65 1.72
CA HIS A 125 -15.72 -1.76 2.70
C HIS A 125 -14.71 -0.91 3.48
N SER A 126 -13.44 -1.33 3.51
CA SER A 126 -12.35 -0.61 4.16
C SER A 126 -11.78 0.42 3.18
N PRO A 127 -11.83 1.73 3.50
CA PRO A 127 -11.14 2.73 2.70
C PRO A 127 -9.62 2.48 2.65
N ALA A 128 -9.03 1.93 3.70
CA ALA A 128 -7.59 1.66 3.76
C ALA A 128 -7.16 0.54 2.79
N ASP A 129 -8.07 -0.35 2.43
CA ASP A 129 -7.78 -1.51 1.57
C ASP A 129 -8.02 -1.17 0.08
N ALA A 130 -8.53 0.02 -0.22
CA ALA A 130 -8.90 0.41 -1.56
C ALA A 130 -7.76 1.11 -2.30
N GLN A 131 -7.56 0.71 -3.55
CA GLN A 131 -6.63 1.39 -4.46
C GLN A 131 -7.32 2.53 -5.22
N LEU A 132 -8.66 2.46 -5.32
CA LEU A 132 -9.49 3.45 -5.98
C LEU A 132 -10.57 3.95 -5.01
N HIS A 133 -10.44 5.22 -4.64
CA HIS A 133 -11.47 5.95 -3.90
C HIS A 133 -12.34 6.74 -4.88
N VAL A 134 -13.56 6.27 -5.12
CA VAL A 134 -14.55 7.03 -5.92
C VAL A 134 -15.24 8.05 -5.01
N SER A 135 -14.51 9.08 -4.59
CA SER A 135 -15.07 10.20 -3.83
C SER A 135 -15.82 11.19 -4.74
N ASN A 136 -16.98 11.65 -4.28
CA ASN A 136 -17.79 12.75 -4.83
C ASN A 136 -18.57 12.61 -6.16
N TRP A 137 -18.49 11.50 -6.89
CA TRP A 137 -19.45 11.20 -7.99
C TRP A 137 -20.57 10.26 -7.54
N GLY A 138 -21.17 10.55 -6.37
CA GLY A 138 -22.33 9.83 -5.87
C GLY A 138 -23.61 10.33 -6.51
N LEU A 139 -24.47 9.40 -6.94
CA LEU A 139 -25.89 9.67 -7.19
C LEU A 139 -26.48 10.31 -5.94
N ARG A 140 -26.77 11.62 -6.00
CA ARG A 140 -27.46 12.31 -4.90
C ARG A 140 -28.91 11.83 -4.88
N PRO A 141 -29.42 11.27 -3.77
CA PRO A 141 -30.79 10.77 -3.68
C PRO A 141 -31.83 11.79 -4.16
N ASP A 142 -31.61 13.06 -3.82
CA ASP A 142 -32.44 14.20 -4.21
C ASP A 142 -32.49 14.37 -5.74
N LYS A 143 -31.32 14.28 -6.41
CA LYS A 143 -31.21 14.37 -7.87
C LYS A 143 -31.74 13.14 -8.61
N LEU A 144 -31.69 11.96 -7.98
CA LEU A 144 -32.31 10.74 -8.49
C LEU A 144 -33.84 10.84 -8.42
N ARG A 145 -34.37 11.31 -7.29
CA ARG A 145 -35.81 11.51 -7.08
C ARG A 145 -36.38 12.49 -8.10
N ASP A 146 -35.69 13.61 -8.36
CA ASP A 146 -36.14 14.58 -9.37
C ASP A 146 -36.16 13.98 -10.77
N ARG A 147 -35.15 13.17 -11.16
CA ARG A 147 -35.13 12.50 -12.47
C ARG A 147 -36.20 11.42 -12.61
N PHE A 148 -36.52 10.67 -11.55
CA PHE A 148 -37.59 9.68 -11.56
C PHE A 148 -38.98 10.32 -11.64
N LEU A 149 -39.17 11.47 -10.98
CA LEU A 149 -40.43 12.21 -11.02
C LEU A 149 -40.61 13.02 -12.32
N GLN A 150 -39.52 13.47 -12.95
CA GLN A 150 -39.55 14.19 -14.23
C GLN A 150 -39.57 13.27 -15.47
N GLY A 151 -39.18 11.99 -15.33
CA GLY A 151 -39.13 11.02 -16.44
C GLY A 151 -40.33 10.07 -16.53
N ALA A 152 -41.38 10.25 -15.73
CA ALA A 152 -42.59 9.41 -15.74
C ALA A 152 -43.75 9.99 -16.55
N GLY A 153 -43.48 11.00 -17.40
CA GLY A 153 -44.46 11.63 -18.27
C GLY A 153 -43.87 11.93 -19.65
N GLU A 154 -43.66 10.88 -20.44
CA GLU A 154 -43.75 10.84 -21.90
C GLU A 154 -43.81 9.38 -22.37
#